data_AF-A0A3D2V1E7-F1
#
_entry.id   AF-A0A3D2V1E7-F1
#
_cell.length_a   1.000
_cell.length_b   1.000
_cell.length_c   1.000
_cell.angle_alpha   90.00
_cell.angle_beta   90.00
_cell.angle_gamma   90.00
#
_symmetry.space_group_name_H-M   'P 1'
#
loop_
_entity.id
_entity.type
_entity.pdbx_description
1 polymer ?
#
loop_
_entity_poly.entity_id
_entity_poly.type
_entity_poly.pdbx_seq_one_letter_code
_entity_poly.pdbx_strand_id
1 'polypeptide(L)'
;MNRNHSSRLFSVAQKVMPGGVNSPVRAFNAVGGDPLFIKSARGVRITDVDGNEFIDYVGSWGPLIFGHAHPQIVSAITRQAQLGTSYGASTELEIQLAEKVIQAIPSVEVVRMVNSGTEAVMSALRLARGITGRDKIVKFEGCYHGHSDSLLVKAGSGLISLGIPECPGIVSSLAEKTLNLPYNNTDQVRELFEKEGKQIAALIVEPIGGNMGVVPPKPGFLAALREVTQKAGALLIFDEVITGFRVSSGGAQKLYGMNPDITCLGKIIGGGLPVGAYGGSREVMDHISPVGSVYQAGTLSG
;
A
#
# COMPACT_ATOMS: atom_id res chain seq x y z
N MET A 1 12.84 -14.82 -28.58
CA MET A 1 12.54 -13.38 -28.60
C MET A 1 13.85 -12.62 -28.59
N ASN A 2 13.97 -11.58 -29.42
CA ASN A 2 15.14 -10.71 -29.40
C ASN A 2 15.15 -9.88 -28.10
N ARG A 3 16.31 -9.71 -27.46
CA ARG A 3 16.47 -8.87 -26.26
C ARG A 3 17.70 -7.97 -26.31
N ASN A 4 18.33 -7.84 -27.48
CA ASN A 4 19.62 -7.17 -27.62
C ASN A 4 19.55 -5.68 -27.21
N HIS A 5 18.45 -5.00 -27.52
CA HIS A 5 18.28 -3.60 -27.16
C HIS A 5 18.00 -3.45 -25.66
N SER A 6 17.12 -4.29 -25.10
CA SER A 6 16.87 -4.32 -23.65
C SER A 6 18.14 -4.60 -22.85
N SER A 7 18.94 -5.59 -23.22
CA SER A 7 20.23 -5.90 -22.58
C SER A 7 21.24 -4.74 -22.65
N ARG A 8 21.29 -4.06 -23.80
CA ARG A 8 22.14 -2.85 -23.95
C ARG A 8 21.68 -1.72 -23.03
N LEU A 9 20.37 -1.45 -22.98
CA LEU A 9 19.82 -0.42 -22.09
C LEU A 9 20.04 -0.78 -20.62
N PHE A 10 19.90 -2.04 -20.25
CA PHE A 10 20.16 -2.49 -18.88
C PHE A 10 21.62 -2.29 -18.48
N SER A 11 22.56 -2.62 -19.38
CA SER A 11 24.00 -2.37 -19.17
C SER A 11 24.33 -0.89 -18.98
N VAL A 12 23.61 0.00 -19.66
CA VAL A 12 23.72 1.46 -19.45
C VAL A 12 23.08 1.86 -18.12
N ALA A 13 21.89 1.35 -17.83
CA ALA A 13 21.12 1.66 -16.64
C ALA A 13 21.89 1.30 -15.35
N GLN A 14 22.59 0.17 -15.33
CA GLN A 14 23.41 -0.26 -14.19
C GLN A 14 24.53 0.73 -13.83
N LYS A 15 24.96 1.58 -14.76
CA LYS A 15 25.98 2.62 -14.50
C LYS A 15 25.40 3.89 -13.88
N VAL A 16 24.08 4.10 -13.97
CA VAL A 16 23.42 5.36 -13.59
C VAL A 16 22.33 5.21 -12.54
N MET A 17 21.88 3.98 -12.27
CA MET A 17 20.88 3.65 -11.25
C MET A 17 21.35 2.42 -10.44
N PRO A 18 21.12 2.38 -9.12
CA PRO A 18 21.42 1.20 -8.31
C PRO A 18 20.74 -0.05 -8.87
N GLY A 19 21.53 -1.06 -9.24
CA GLY A 19 21.02 -2.29 -9.88
C GLY A 19 20.33 -2.07 -11.24
N GLY A 20 20.49 -0.89 -11.85
CA GLY A 20 19.87 -0.51 -13.12
C GLY A 20 18.37 -0.24 -13.07
N VAL A 21 17.77 -0.08 -11.88
CA VAL A 21 16.32 0.04 -11.71
C VAL A 21 15.91 1.02 -10.60
N ASN A 22 14.69 1.56 -10.69
CA ASN A 22 14.07 2.39 -9.65
C ASN A 22 13.19 1.58 -8.66
N SER A 23 13.07 0.27 -8.84
CA SER A 23 12.38 -0.63 -7.91
C SER A 23 12.95 -2.04 -8.03
N PRO A 24 13.35 -2.71 -6.92
CA PRO A 24 14.13 -3.94 -6.96
C PRO A 24 13.55 -5.06 -7.81
N VAL A 25 12.23 -5.26 -7.78
CA VAL A 25 11.55 -6.33 -8.52
C VAL A 25 11.75 -6.22 -10.04
N ARG A 26 12.02 -5.01 -10.55
CA ARG A 26 12.25 -4.76 -11.98
C ARG A 26 13.61 -5.28 -12.46
N ALA A 27 14.53 -5.62 -11.56
CA ALA A 27 15.85 -6.15 -11.92
C ALA A 27 15.83 -7.64 -12.30
N PHE A 28 14.68 -8.32 -12.19
CA PHE A 28 14.51 -9.73 -12.56
C PHE A 28 15.40 -10.73 -11.80
N ASN A 29 16.05 -10.33 -10.70
CA ASN A 29 16.93 -11.19 -9.90
C ASN A 29 16.29 -12.52 -9.47
N ALA A 30 14.98 -12.54 -9.22
CA ALA A 30 14.25 -13.76 -8.81
C ALA A 30 13.93 -14.73 -9.97
N VAL A 31 13.97 -14.26 -11.22
CA VAL A 31 13.59 -15.04 -12.42
C VAL A 31 14.75 -15.23 -13.41
N GLY A 32 15.86 -14.51 -13.19
CA GLY A 32 17.06 -14.53 -14.04
C GLY A 32 16.91 -13.77 -15.35
N GLY A 33 18.05 -13.50 -15.98
CA GLY A 33 18.16 -12.76 -17.24
C GLY A 33 18.02 -11.25 -17.10
N ASP A 34 18.25 -10.55 -18.21
CA ASP A 34 18.12 -9.08 -18.25
C ASP A 34 16.64 -8.65 -18.27
N PRO A 35 16.28 -7.58 -17.55
CA PRO A 35 14.95 -6.98 -17.60
C PRO A 35 14.53 -6.51 -19.00
N LEU A 36 13.22 -6.59 -19.27
CA LEU A 36 12.63 -6.01 -20.46
C LEU A 36 12.47 -4.50 -20.30
N PHE A 37 12.90 -3.73 -21.29
CA PHE A 37 12.62 -2.29 -21.36
C PHE A 37 11.35 -2.08 -22.19
N ILE A 38 10.35 -1.43 -21.60
CA ILE A 38 9.03 -1.26 -22.24
C ILE A 38 9.00 0.04 -23.05
N LYS A 39 8.57 -0.05 -24.30
CA LYS A 39 8.45 1.08 -25.23
C LYS A 39 7.05 1.69 -25.23
N SER A 40 6.02 0.84 -25.23
CA SER A 40 4.62 1.28 -25.31
C SER A 40 3.67 0.22 -24.74
N ALA A 41 2.45 0.64 -24.42
CA ALA A 41 1.41 -0.26 -23.96
C ALA A 41 0.02 0.26 -24.34
N ARG A 42 -0.91 -0.63 -24.65
CA ARG A 42 -2.32 -0.30 -24.97
C ARG A 42 -3.24 -1.48 -24.63
N GLY A 43 -4.35 -1.18 -23.96
CA GLY A 43 -5.31 -2.20 -23.55
C GLY A 43 -4.62 -3.25 -22.67
N VAL A 44 -4.64 -4.51 -23.10
CA VAL A 44 -4.04 -5.64 -22.38
C VAL A 44 -2.63 -5.99 -22.86
N ARG A 45 -2.02 -5.18 -23.74
CA ARG A 45 -0.72 -5.49 -24.36
C ARG A 45 0.36 -4.48 -24.00
N ILE A 46 1.58 -4.98 -23.84
CA ILE A 46 2.81 -4.20 -23.73
C ILE A 46 3.76 -4.59 -24.87
N THR A 47 4.51 -3.62 -25.37
CA THR A 47 5.53 -3.81 -26.41
C THR A 47 6.87 -3.34 -25.84
N ASP A 48 7.89 -4.21 -25.90
CA ASP A 48 9.24 -3.86 -25.46
C ASP A 48 10.03 -3.08 -26.54
N VAL A 49 11.22 -2.61 -26.19
CA VAL A 49 12.11 -1.85 -27.10
C VAL A 49 12.72 -2.69 -28.22
N ASP A 50 12.60 -4.02 -28.15
CA ASP A 50 13.02 -4.98 -29.18
C ASP A 50 11.86 -5.34 -30.13
N GLY A 51 10.65 -4.82 -29.87
CA GLY A 51 9.46 -5.02 -30.69
C GLY A 51 8.66 -6.28 -30.34
N ASN A 52 8.98 -6.97 -29.25
CA ASN A 52 8.19 -8.11 -28.80
C ASN A 52 6.90 -7.61 -28.12
N GLU A 53 5.78 -8.27 -28.38
CA GLU A 53 4.50 -8.00 -27.73
C GLU A 53 4.15 -9.08 -26.71
N PHE A 54 3.55 -8.65 -25.60
CA PHE A 54 3.12 -9.53 -24.52
C PHE A 54 1.69 -9.19 -24.09
N ILE A 55 0.92 -10.21 -23.69
CA ILE A 55 -0.28 -10.00 -22.89
C ILE A 55 0.19 -9.68 -21.46
N ASP A 56 -0.22 -8.52 -20.94
CA ASP A 56 0.26 -8.03 -19.65
C ASP A 56 -0.68 -8.38 -18.49
N TYR A 57 -0.23 -9.31 -17.66
CA TYR A 57 -0.86 -9.66 -16.38
C TYR A 57 -0.28 -8.91 -15.18
N VAL A 58 0.79 -8.12 -15.38
CA VAL A 58 1.37 -7.27 -14.33
C VAL A 58 0.52 -6.01 -14.17
N GLY A 59 0.08 -5.39 -15.26
CA GLY A 59 -0.82 -4.22 -15.21
C GLY A 59 -0.26 -3.07 -14.37
N SER A 60 1.05 -2.83 -14.49
CA SER A 60 1.84 -1.92 -13.65
C SER A 60 1.71 -2.19 -12.14
N TRP A 61 1.62 -3.47 -11.76
CA TRP A 61 1.41 -3.94 -10.39
C TRP A 61 0.03 -3.61 -9.80
N GLY A 62 -0.96 -3.29 -10.65
CA GLY A 62 -2.36 -3.13 -10.25
C GLY A 62 -3.10 -1.84 -10.63
N PRO A 63 -2.50 -0.66 -10.90
CA PRO A 63 -3.24 0.56 -11.22
C PRO A 63 -4.13 0.45 -12.47
N LEU A 64 -3.74 -0.38 -13.43
CA LEU A 64 -4.28 -0.38 -14.79
C LEU A 64 -5.45 -1.35 -14.95
N ILE A 65 -6.47 -1.21 -14.10
CA ILE A 65 -7.65 -2.09 -14.10
C ILE A 65 -8.47 -2.00 -15.40
N PHE A 66 -8.47 -0.84 -16.05
CA PHE A 66 -9.10 -0.62 -17.37
C PHE A 66 -8.13 -0.83 -18.55
N GLY A 67 -6.95 -1.41 -18.29
CA GLY A 67 -5.89 -1.57 -19.27
C GLY A 67 -5.04 -0.31 -19.49
N HIS A 68 -3.96 -0.48 -20.24
CA HIS A 68 -3.00 0.58 -20.58
C HIS A 68 -3.61 1.61 -21.53
N ALA A 69 -3.26 2.89 -21.31
CA ALA A 69 -3.62 4.00 -22.19
C ALA A 69 -5.12 4.06 -22.54
N HIS A 70 -5.99 3.80 -21.56
CA HIS A 70 -7.44 3.86 -21.76
C HIS A 70 -7.86 5.25 -22.30
N PRO A 71 -8.59 5.34 -23.44
CA PRO A 71 -8.80 6.61 -24.13
C PRO A 71 -9.38 7.73 -23.28
N GLN A 72 -10.33 7.40 -22.39
CA GLN A 72 -10.94 8.40 -21.50
C GLN A 72 -9.96 8.92 -20.43
N ILE A 73 -9.07 8.05 -19.91
CA ILE A 73 -8.07 8.43 -18.92
C ILE A 73 -7.01 9.33 -19.57
N VAL A 74 -6.48 8.91 -20.73
CA VAL A 74 -5.50 9.71 -21.49
C VAL A 74 -6.06 11.08 -21.85
N SER A 75 -7.32 11.12 -22.31
CA SER A 75 -7.99 12.38 -22.64
C SER A 75 -8.17 13.29 -21.42
N ALA A 76 -8.56 12.74 -20.26
CA ALA A 76 -8.69 13.50 -19.02
C ALA A 76 -7.34 14.08 -18.55
N ILE A 77 -6.27 13.25 -18.55
CA ILE A 77 -4.92 13.69 -18.19
C ILE A 77 -4.42 14.78 -19.14
N THR A 78 -4.64 14.61 -20.45
CA THR A 78 -4.19 15.58 -21.47
C THR A 78 -4.88 16.94 -21.28
N ARG A 79 -6.19 16.94 -21.03
CA ARG A 79 -6.94 18.18 -20.73
C ARG A 79 -6.44 18.84 -19.45
N GLN A 80 -6.23 18.06 -18.38
CA GLN A 80 -5.78 18.61 -17.12
C GLN A 80 -4.37 19.20 -17.23
N ALA A 81 -3.45 18.53 -17.94
CA ALA A 81 -2.09 19.01 -18.13
C ALA A 81 -2.02 20.38 -18.82
N GLN A 82 -2.99 20.71 -19.70
CA GLN A 82 -3.08 22.03 -20.34
C GLN A 82 -3.44 23.16 -19.37
N LEU A 83 -4.03 22.82 -18.21
CA LEU A 83 -4.39 23.77 -17.15
C LEU A 83 -3.31 23.87 -16.06
N GLY A 84 -2.18 23.16 -16.22
CA GLY A 84 -1.16 22.99 -15.20
C GLY A 84 -1.31 21.68 -14.42
N THR A 85 -0.18 21.06 -14.07
CA THR A 85 -0.14 19.74 -13.45
C THR A 85 -0.02 19.77 -11.92
N SER A 86 0.24 20.94 -11.32
CA SER A 86 0.34 21.13 -9.88
C SER A 86 0.21 22.62 -9.54
N TYR A 87 -0.42 22.92 -8.41
CA TYR A 87 -0.71 24.30 -7.99
C TYR A 87 -0.16 24.65 -6.60
N GLY A 88 0.07 23.65 -5.73
CA GLY A 88 0.37 23.89 -4.31
C GLY A 88 -0.79 24.53 -3.53
N ALA A 89 -2.01 24.44 -4.07
CA ALA A 89 -3.25 24.97 -3.53
C ALA A 89 -4.43 24.06 -3.92
N SER A 90 -5.54 24.16 -3.19
CA SER A 90 -6.69 23.28 -3.36
C SER A 90 -7.44 23.50 -4.68
N THR A 91 -8.03 22.41 -5.17
CA THR A 91 -8.79 22.30 -6.41
C THR A 91 -10.13 21.59 -6.19
N GLU A 92 -11.09 21.80 -7.09
CA GLU A 92 -12.38 21.11 -7.03
C GLU A 92 -12.24 19.58 -7.25
N LEU A 93 -11.23 19.16 -8.02
CA LEU A 93 -10.99 17.75 -8.34
C LEU A 93 -10.65 16.92 -7.10
N GLU A 94 -9.98 17.51 -6.12
CA GLU A 94 -9.68 16.87 -4.83
C GLU A 94 -10.96 16.48 -4.09
N ILE A 95 -11.95 17.38 -4.06
CA ILE A 95 -13.25 17.15 -3.43
C ILE A 95 -13.99 16.04 -4.18
N GLN A 96 -14.06 16.14 -5.51
CA GLN A 96 -14.75 15.15 -6.34
C GLN A 96 -14.15 13.74 -6.20
N LEU A 97 -12.82 13.63 -6.10
CA LEU A 97 -12.16 12.34 -5.87
C LEU A 97 -12.42 11.83 -4.45
N ALA A 98 -12.34 12.69 -3.43
CA ALA A 98 -12.63 12.33 -2.05
C ALA A 98 -14.06 11.79 -1.87
N GLU A 99 -15.06 12.47 -2.45
CA GLU A 99 -16.47 12.03 -2.42
C GLU A 99 -16.65 10.65 -3.06
N LYS A 100 -15.98 10.38 -4.19
CA LYS A 100 -16.02 9.06 -4.85
C LYS A 100 -15.40 7.97 -4.00
N VAL A 101 -14.32 8.27 -3.29
CA VAL A 101 -13.69 7.30 -2.37
C VAL A 101 -14.62 7.02 -1.19
N ILE A 102 -15.18 8.06 -0.56
CA ILE A 102 -16.14 7.94 0.57
C ILE A 102 -17.37 7.13 0.15
N GLN A 103 -17.92 7.39 -1.04
CA GLN A 103 -19.08 6.64 -1.55
C GLN A 103 -18.77 5.16 -1.78
N ALA A 104 -17.54 4.83 -2.17
CA ALA A 104 -17.18 3.48 -2.59
C ALA A 104 -16.66 2.60 -1.43
N ILE A 105 -15.90 3.17 -0.50
CA ILE A 105 -15.16 2.43 0.53
C ILE A 105 -15.93 2.51 1.87
N PRO A 106 -16.53 1.40 2.34
CA PRO A 106 -17.43 1.38 3.49
C PRO A 106 -16.92 2.04 4.78
N SER A 107 -15.62 1.93 5.10
CA SER A 107 -15.07 2.44 6.36
C SER A 107 -14.69 3.92 6.32
N VAL A 108 -14.78 4.59 5.17
CA VAL A 108 -14.17 5.90 4.94
C VAL A 108 -15.24 7.00 4.93
N GLU A 109 -15.24 7.82 5.98
CA GLU A 109 -16.07 9.04 6.07
C GLU A 109 -15.25 10.30 5.72
N VAL A 110 -13.94 10.26 5.97
CA VAL A 110 -12.98 11.31 5.67
C VAL A 110 -11.70 10.67 5.12
N VAL A 111 -11.11 11.28 4.09
CA VAL A 111 -9.92 10.76 3.40
C VAL A 111 -8.88 11.84 3.21
N ARG A 112 -7.60 11.44 3.25
CA ARG A 112 -6.44 12.26 2.91
C ARG A 112 -5.71 11.64 1.72
N MET A 113 -5.48 12.43 0.67
CA MET A 113 -4.65 12.03 -0.46
C MET A 113 -3.16 12.19 -0.13
N VAL A 114 -2.35 11.30 -0.69
CA VAL A 114 -0.88 11.26 -0.61
C VAL A 114 -0.34 10.71 -1.94
N ASN A 115 0.97 10.53 -2.08
CA ASN A 115 1.60 10.30 -3.38
C ASN A 115 1.96 8.82 -3.61
N SER A 116 1.82 7.97 -2.58
CA SER A 116 2.09 6.54 -2.68
C SER A 116 1.37 5.73 -1.59
N GLY A 117 1.27 4.42 -1.79
CA GLY A 117 0.83 3.50 -0.73
C GLY A 117 1.74 3.51 0.50
N THR A 118 3.05 3.71 0.31
CA THR A 118 4.00 3.86 1.44
C THR A 118 3.66 5.08 2.28
N GLU A 119 3.36 6.23 1.65
CA GLU A 119 2.93 7.45 2.35
C GLU A 119 1.60 7.25 3.08
N ALA A 120 0.66 6.50 2.49
CA ALA A 120 -0.63 6.22 3.10
C ALA A 120 -0.44 5.40 4.38
N VAL A 121 0.32 4.31 4.29
CA VAL A 121 0.56 3.43 5.44
C VAL A 121 1.37 4.13 6.54
N MET A 122 2.46 4.83 6.21
CA MET A 122 3.24 5.52 7.24
C MET A 122 2.39 6.54 8.01
N SER A 123 1.44 7.18 7.32
CA SER A 123 0.53 8.16 7.91
C SER A 123 -0.54 7.49 8.76
N ALA A 124 -1.13 6.38 8.31
CA ALA A 124 -2.08 5.58 9.07
C ALA A 124 -1.47 5.03 10.37
N LEU A 125 -0.23 4.52 10.33
CA LEU A 125 0.47 4.04 11.51
C LEU A 125 0.80 5.17 12.49
N ARG A 126 1.23 6.34 11.98
CA ARG A 126 1.45 7.53 12.82
C ARG A 126 0.16 8.00 13.47
N LEU A 127 -0.95 8.00 12.73
CA LEU A 127 -2.27 8.33 13.23
C LEU A 127 -2.70 7.40 14.36
N ALA A 128 -2.58 6.08 14.16
CA ALA A 128 -2.94 5.11 15.19
C ALA A 128 -2.10 5.26 16.46
N ARG A 129 -0.79 5.49 16.34
CA ARG A 129 0.09 5.79 17.49
C ARG A 129 -0.33 7.08 18.20
N GLY A 130 -0.64 8.13 17.44
CA GLY A 130 -1.06 9.43 17.97
C GLY A 130 -2.39 9.38 18.73
N ILE A 131 -3.37 8.61 18.24
CA ILE A 131 -4.67 8.41 18.88
C ILE A 131 -4.53 7.57 20.15
N THR A 132 -3.79 6.45 20.06
CA THR A 132 -3.76 5.48 21.15
C THR A 132 -2.74 5.82 22.23
N GLY A 133 -1.74 6.65 21.93
CA GLY A 133 -0.60 6.93 22.81
C GLY A 133 0.33 5.72 22.98
N ARG A 134 0.26 4.74 22.07
CA ARG A 134 0.97 3.46 22.15
C ARG A 134 2.01 3.36 21.04
N ASP A 135 3.08 2.61 21.28
CA ASP A 135 4.19 2.51 20.32
C ASP A 135 4.09 1.29 19.40
N LYS A 136 3.58 0.17 19.92
CA LYS A 136 3.71 -1.13 19.23
C LYS A 136 2.70 -1.24 18.09
N ILE A 137 3.13 -1.85 16.99
CA ILE A 137 2.26 -2.22 15.88
C ILE A 137 2.40 -3.72 15.58
N VAL A 138 1.34 -4.32 15.05
CA VAL A 138 1.34 -5.71 14.57
C VAL A 138 1.20 -5.72 13.06
N LYS A 139 2.02 -6.51 12.38
CA LYS A 139 1.92 -6.83 10.95
C LYS A 139 2.04 -8.35 10.75
N PHE A 140 1.81 -8.80 9.51
CA PHE A 140 1.91 -10.22 9.17
C PHE A 140 3.09 -10.54 8.26
N GLU A 141 3.69 -11.70 8.47
CA GLU A 141 4.70 -12.27 7.57
C GLU A 141 4.15 -12.39 6.15
N GLY A 142 5.00 -12.09 5.16
CA GLY A 142 4.62 -12.09 3.74
C GLY A 142 3.80 -10.88 3.28
N CYS A 143 3.19 -10.12 4.20
CA CYS A 143 2.56 -8.84 3.85
C CYS A 143 3.61 -7.73 3.70
N TYR A 144 3.41 -6.86 2.70
CA TYR A 144 4.25 -5.71 2.42
C TYR A 144 3.41 -4.43 2.38
N HIS A 145 3.84 -3.44 3.16
CA HIS A 145 3.08 -2.22 3.43
C HIS A 145 3.89 -0.96 3.08
N GLY A 146 4.79 -1.06 2.10
CA GLY A 146 5.77 -0.02 1.79
C GLY A 146 7.06 -0.16 2.61
N HIS A 147 7.94 0.82 2.46
CA HIS A 147 9.31 0.77 2.98
C HIS A 147 9.57 1.78 4.12
N SER A 148 8.55 2.11 4.91
CA SER A 148 8.77 2.88 6.13
C SER A 148 9.53 2.02 7.16
N ASP A 149 10.48 2.60 7.88
CA ASP A 149 11.38 1.87 8.80
C ASP A 149 10.65 0.95 9.79
N SER A 150 9.48 1.36 10.31
CA SER A 150 8.68 0.52 11.23
C SER A 150 8.18 -0.78 10.59
N LEU A 151 8.20 -0.93 9.27
CA LEU A 151 7.62 -2.10 8.59
C LEU A 151 8.65 -3.06 8.01
N LEU A 152 9.91 -2.63 7.93
CA LEU A 152 11.05 -3.42 7.46
C LEU A 152 11.67 -4.21 8.62
N VAL A 153 10.87 -5.09 9.21
CA VAL A 153 11.19 -5.85 10.42
C VAL A 153 10.93 -7.33 10.19
N LYS A 154 11.94 -8.16 10.47
CA LYS A 154 11.84 -9.62 10.36
C LYS A 154 11.13 -10.22 11.57
N ALA A 155 10.50 -11.37 11.36
CA ALA A 155 10.18 -12.26 12.46
C ALA A 155 11.48 -12.76 13.13
N GLY A 156 11.48 -12.85 14.46
CA GLY A 156 12.56 -13.51 15.19
C GLY A 156 12.50 -15.02 15.00
N SER A 157 13.63 -15.72 15.11
CA SER A 157 13.63 -17.19 15.18
C SER A 157 13.05 -17.63 16.52
N GLY A 158 11.76 -18.01 16.55
CA GLY A 158 11.05 -18.50 17.73
C GLY A 158 9.73 -17.76 18.01
N LEU A 159 9.06 -18.09 19.12
CA LEU A 159 7.79 -17.47 19.56
C LEU A 159 7.90 -15.99 19.97
N ILE A 160 9.11 -15.40 19.93
CA ILE A 160 9.38 -14.03 20.34
C ILE A 160 9.81 -13.24 19.12
N SER A 161 8.94 -12.35 18.62
CA SER A 161 9.32 -11.37 17.60
C SER A 161 10.27 -10.35 18.25
N LEU A 162 11.58 -10.58 18.14
CA LEU A 162 12.61 -9.69 18.70
C LEU A 162 12.74 -8.35 17.95
N GLY A 163 11.76 -7.98 17.10
CA GLY A 163 11.76 -6.72 16.36
C GLY A 163 13.08 -6.49 15.62
N ILE A 164 13.55 -7.50 14.90
CA ILE A 164 14.89 -7.49 14.29
C ILE A 164 14.82 -6.69 12.98
N PRO A 165 15.67 -5.65 12.81
CA PRO A 165 15.78 -4.93 11.54
C PRO A 165 15.96 -5.88 10.34
N GLU A 166 15.17 -5.68 9.28
CA GLU A 166 15.25 -6.53 8.08
C GLU A 166 16.47 -6.20 7.22
N CYS A 167 16.86 -4.93 7.18
CA CYS A 167 18.01 -4.42 6.44
C CYS A 167 18.81 -3.38 7.24
N PRO A 168 20.07 -3.10 6.86
CA PRO A 168 20.84 -2.01 7.43
C PRO A 168 20.14 -0.65 7.29
N GLY A 169 20.43 0.27 8.21
CA GLY A 169 19.88 1.64 8.21
C GLY A 169 18.63 1.84 9.08
N ILE A 170 18.01 0.75 9.54
CA ILE A 170 16.85 0.81 10.45
C ILE A 170 17.34 0.80 11.89
N VAL A 171 16.85 1.74 12.69
CA VAL A 171 17.18 1.84 14.11
C VAL A 171 16.51 0.71 14.90
N SER A 172 17.27 -0.06 15.67
CA SER A 172 16.75 -1.21 16.43
C SER A 172 15.60 -0.84 17.36
N SER A 173 15.68 0.31 18.02
CA SER A 173 14.63 0.79 18.93
C SER A 173 13.29 1.04 18.24
N LEU A 174 13.29 1.27 16.92
CA LEU A 174 12.06 1.37 16.13
C LEU A 174 11.56 0.00 15.69
N ALA A 175 12.47 -0.90 15.31
CA ALA A 175 12.15 -2.25 14.90
C ALA A 175 11.55 -3.09 16.05
N GLU A 176 12.02 -2.89 17.28
CA GLU A 176 11.47 -3.47 18.52
C GLU A 176 9.99 -3.11 18.78
N LYS A 177 9.48 -2.06 18.13
CA LYS A 177 8.08 -1.64 18.23
C LYS A 177 7.18 -2.31 17.18
N THR A 178 7.70 -3.23 16.39
CA THR A 178 6.94 -3.93 15.37
C THR A 178 6.95 -5.43 15.64
N LEU A 179 5.75 -5.94 15.89
CA LEU A 179 5.47 -7.34 16.14
C LEU A 179 5.03 -7.97 14.81
N ASN A 180 5.63 -9.12 14.47
CA ASN A 180 5.36 -9.80 13.21
C ASN A 180 4.76 -11.18 13.52
N LEU A 181 3.58 -11.46 12.98
CA LEU A 181 2.87 -12.73 13.16
C LEU A 181 2.70 -13.48 11.83
N PRO A 182 2.56 -14.81 11.84
CA PRO A 182 2.19 -15.55 10.65
C PRO A 182 0.79 -15.16 10.17
N TYR A 183 0.64 -14.84 8.88
CA TYR A 183 -0.68 -14.60 8.29
C TYR A 183 -1.57 -15.84 8.44
N ASN A 184 -2.89 -15.64 8.61
CA ASN A 184 -3.86 -16.73 8.82
C ASN A 184 -3.63 -17.59 10.09
N ASN A 185 -2.86 -17.11 11.07
CA ASN A 185 -2.70 -17.75 12.38
C ASN A 185 -3.47 -16.98 13.46
N THR A 186 -4.76 -17.28 13.59
CA THR A 186 -5.66 -16.63 14.55
C THR A 186 -5.26 -16.87 16.01
N ASP A 187 -4.72 -18.05 16.32
CA ASP A 187 -4.38 -18.42 17.71
C ASP A 187 -3.25 -17.55 18.24
N GLN A 188 -2.18 -17.35 17.45
CA GLN A 188 -1.09 -16.46 17.83
C GLN A 188 -1.51 -14.99 17.93
N VAL A 189 -2.46 -14.55 17.09
CA VAL A 189 -3.03 -13.20 17.20
C VAL A 189 -3.75 -13.04 18.55
N ARG A 190 -4.58 -14.02 18.94
CA ARG A 190 -5.31 -13.97 20.22
C ARG A 190 -4.35 -14.00 21.40
N GLU A 191 -3.38 -14.91 21.39
CA GLU A 191 -2.35 -15.02 22.44
C GLU A 191 -1.58 -13.70 22.62
N LEU A 192 -1.15 -13.08 21.51
CA LEU A 192 -0.42 -11.80 21.55
C LEU A 192 -1.28 -10.69 22.17
N PHE A 193 -2.54 -10.57 21.74
CA PHE A 193 -3.44 -9.53 22.23
C PHE A 193 -3.88 -9.74 23.68
N GLU A 194 -3.98 -10.99 24.15
CA GLU A 194 -4.19 -11.30 25.57
C GLU A 194 -3.00 -10.87 26.42
N LYS A 195 -1.77 -11.12 25.94
CA LYS A 195 -0.54 -10.80 26.66
C LYS A 195 -0.21 -9.31 26.67
N GLU A 196 -0.30 -8.64 25.53
CA GLU A 196 0.19 -7.27 25.37
C GLU A 196 -0.69 -6.35 24.50
N GLY A 197 -1.95 -6.72 24.24
CA GLY A 197 -2.90 -5.92 23.44
C GLY A 197 -3.01 -4.46 23.85
N LYS A 198 -2.94 -4.16 25.15
CA LYS A 198 -3.03 -2.79 25.69
C LYS A 198 -1.82 -1.90 25.31
N GLN A 199 -0.72 -2.48 24.84
CA GLN A 199 0.47 -1.77 24.37
C GLN A 199 0.48 -1.57 22.85
N ILE A 200 -0.48 -2.16 22.14
CA ILE A 200 -0.55 -2.15 20.67
C ILE A 200 -1.42 -0.98 20.21
N ALA A 201 -0.85 -0.12 19.37
CA ALA A 201 -1.53 0.99 18.73
C ALA A 201 -2.40 0.52 17.56
N ALA A 202 -1.85 -0.35 16.73
CA ALA A 202 -2.53 -0.84 15.54
C ALA A 202 -2.11 -2.25 15.15
N LEU A 203 -3.02 -2.93 14.46
CA LEU A 203 -2.75 -4.11 13.66
C LEU A 203 -3.05 -3.79 12.21
N ILE A 204 -2.04 -3.92 11.35
CA ILE A 204 -2.14 -3.70 9.90
C ILE A 204 -2.10 -5.03 9.14
N VAL A 205 -2.96 -5.15 8.12
CA VAL A 205 -3.09 -6.39 7.34
C VAL A 205 -3.41 -6.08 5.87
N GLU A 206 -2.84 -6.85 4.94
CA GLU A 206 -3.41 -6.98 3.59
C GLU A 206 -4.62 -7.92 3.70
N PRO A 207 -5.88 -7.47 3.49
CA PRO A 207 -7.05 -8.30 3.73
C PRO A 207 -7.08 -9.58 2.88
N ILE A 208 -6.44 -9.51 1.70
CA ILE A 208 -5.99 -10.65 0.90
C ILE A 208 -4.51 -10.41 0.64
N GLY A 209 -3.64 -11.33 1.04
CA GLY A 209 -2.21 -11.19 0.78
C GLY A 209 -1.94 -11.13 -0.73
N GLY A 210 -1.21 -10.11 -1.19
CA GLY A 210 -0.80 -9.96 -2.59
C GLY A 210 0.71 -10.04 -2.81
N ASN A 211 1.51 -9.70 -1.79
CA ASN A 211 2.97 -9.65 -1.89
C ASN A 211 3.68 -10.99 -1.58
N MET A 212 2.96 -11.96 -1.03
CA MET A 212 3.42 -13.34 -0.81
C MET A 212 2.76 -14.32 -1.81
N GLY A 213 2.45 -13.83 -3.00
CA GLY A 213 1.44 -14.43 -3.88
C GLY A 213 0.03 -14.09 -3.41
N VAL A 214 -0.98 -14.61 -4.13
CA VAL A 214 -2.40 -14.38 -3.79
C VAL A 214 -2.82 -15.36 -2.70
N VAL A 215 -2.94 -14.87 -1.46
CA VAL A 215 -3.29 -15.69 -0.29
C VAL A 215 -4.54 -15.12 0.38
N PRO A 216 -5.73 -15.70 0.13
CA PRO A 216 -6.96 -15.29 0.79
C PRO A 216 -6.93 -15.51 2.32
N PRO A 217 -7.70 -14.73 3.08
CA PRO A 217 -7.87 -14.97 4.51
C PRO A 217 -8.65 -16.28 4.73
N LYS A 218 -8.23 -17.08 5.72
CA LYS A 218 -8.99 -18.24 6.18
C LYS A 218 -10.32 -17.77 6.80
N PRO A 219 -11.37 -18.60 6.78
CA PRO A 219 -12.63 -18.29 7.45
C PRO A 219 -12.39 -17.86 8.91
N GLY A 220 -13.01 -16.75 9.30
CA GLY A 220 -12.91 -16.20 10.66
C GLY A 220 -11.63 -15.42 10.97
N PHE A 221 -10.60 -15.41 10.11
CA PHE A 221 -9.34 -14.70 10.37
C PHE A 221 -9.57 -13.19 10.54
N LEU A 222 -10.15 -12.51 9.53
CA LEU A 222 -10.41 -11.07 9.60
C LEU A 222 -11.35 -10.68 10.74
N ALA A 223 -12.35 -11.53 11.03
CA ALA A 223 -13.26 -11.33 12.16
C ALA A 223 -12.51 -11.38 13.50
N ALA A 224 -11.58 -12.33 13.67
CA ALA A 224 -10.75 -12.40 14.86
C ALA A 224 -9.83 -11.18 14.99
N LEU A 225 -9.27 -10.67 13.90
CA LEU A 225 -8.47 -9.42 13.92
C LEU A 225 -9.32 -8.25 14.44
N ARG A 226 -10.56 -8.13 13.95
CA ARG A 226 -11.49 -7.09 14.40
C ARG A 226 -11.84 -7.23 15.88
N GLU A 227 -12.13 -8.44 16.32
CA GLU A 227 -12.47 -8.75 17.71
C GLU A 227 -11.33 -8.36 18.67
N VAL A 228 -10.10 -8.82 18.41
CA VAL A 228 -8.98 -8.57 19.33
C VAL A 228 -8.57 -7.09 19.36
N THR A 229 -8.61 -6.41 18.22
CA THR A 229 -8.27 -4.98 18.12
C THR A 229 -9.30 -4.15 18.88
N GLN A 230 -10.59 -4.43 18.70
CA GLN A 230 -11.67 -3.75 19.43
C GLN A 230 -11.57 -3.99 20.94
N LYS A 231 -11.36 -5.24 21.38
CA LYS A 231 -11.21 -5.58 22.81
C LYS A 231 -10.01 -4.88 23.47
N ALA A 232 -8.91 -4.70 22.73
CA ALA A 232 -7.70 -4.06 23.24
C ALA A 232 -7.68 -2.52 23.07
N GLY A 233 -8.63 -1.95 22.33
CA GLY A 233 -8.60 -0.54 21.92
C GLY A 233 -7.41 -0.21 21.00
N ALA A 234 -6.98 -1.17 20.17
CA ALA A 234 -6.03 -0.95 19.08
C ALA A 234 -6.79 -0.70 17.78
N LEU A 235 -6.22 0.05 16.85
CA LEU A 235 -6.85 0.29 15.55
C LEU A 235 -6.56 -0.86 14.57
N LEU A 236 -7.59 -1.33 13.88
CA LEU A 236 -7.48 -2.23 12.75
C LEU A 236 -7.26 -1.42 11.47
N ILE A 237 -6.16 -1.69 10.78
CA ILE A 237 -5.81 -1.03 9.52
C ILE A 237 -5.86 -2.05 8.39
N PHE A 238 -6.67 -1.81 7.38
CA PHE A 238 -6.59 -2.56 6.12
C PHE A 238 -5.70 -1.83 5.13
N ASP A 239 -4.64 -2.51 4.70
CA ASP A 239 -3.88 -2.12 3.53
C ASP A 239 -4.59 -2.63 2.28
N GLU A 240 -5.41 -1.76 1.71
CA GLU A 240 -6.15 -1.99 0.47
C GLU A 240 -5.46 -1.35 -0.74
N VAL A 241 -4.14 -1.10 -0.67
CA VAL A 241 -3.39 -0.53 -1.80
C VAL A 241 -3.44 -1.46 -3.00
N ILE A 242 -3.50 -2.80 -2.82
CA ILE A 242 -3.70 -3.78 -3.90
C ILE A 242 -5.18 -4.13 -4.09
N THR A 243 -5.90 -4.41 -3.00
CA THR A 243 -7.25 -5.00 -3.05
C THR A 243 -8.34 -3.96 -3.32
N GLY A 244 -8.13 -2.70 -2.93
CA GLY A 244 -9.06 -1.60 -3.10
C GLY A 244 -9.42 -1.40 -4.57
N PHE A 245 -10.73 -1.32 -4.86
CA PHE A 245 -11.29 -1.22 -6.22
C PHE A 245 -10.96 -2.38 -7.17
N ARG A 246 -10.22 -3.40 -6.71
CA ARG A 246 -9.80 -4.56 -7.52
C ARG A 246 -10.65 -5.79 -7.25
N VAL A 247 -10.77 -6.17 -5.98
CA VAL A 247 -11.48 -7.40 -5.59
C VAL A 247 -12.98 -7.16 -5.46
N SER A 248 -13.38 -5.90 -5.26
CA SER A 248 -14.73 -5.40 -5.43
C SER A 248 -14.70 -3.87 -5.62
N SER A 249 -15.83 -3.29 -6.04
CA SER A 249 -16.00 -1.82 -6.11
C SER A 249 -15.75 -1.09 -4.79
N GLY A 250 -15.89 -1.78 -3.65
CA GLY A 250 -15.61 -1.23 -2.31
C GLY A 250 -14.47 -1.94 -1.59
N GLY A 251 -13.54 -2.55 -2.34
CA GLY A 251 -12.40 -3.27 -1.77
C GLY A 251 -12.74 -4.60 -1.12
N ALA A 252 -11.77 -5.16 -0.42
CA ALA A 252 -11.89 -6.40 0.34
C ALA A 252 -12.81 -6.23 1.56
N GLN A 253 -12.83 -5.06 2.19
CA GLN A 253 -13.77 -4.77 3.28
C GLN A 253 -15.23 -4.98 2.87
N LYS A 254 -15.62 -4.54 1.67
CA LYS A 254 -16.97 -4.79 1.13
C LYS A 254 -17.17 -6.26 0.77
N LEU A 255 -16.16 -6.90 0.18
CA LEU A 255 -16.22 -8.31 -0.22
C LEU A 255 -16.44 -9.24 0.98
N TYR A 256 -15.76 -8.97 2.10
CA TYR A 256 -15.84 -9.77 3.33
C TYR A 256 -16.82 -9.21 4.36
N GLY A 257 -17.45 -8.07 4.10
CA GLY A 257 -18.38 -7.41 5.02
C GLY A 257 -17.73 -6.97 6.35
N MET A 258 -16.44 -6.61 6.33
CA MET A 258 -15.65 -6.28 7.52
C MET A 258 -15.03 -4.89 7.40
N ASN A 259 -15.35 -3.99 8.33
CA ASN A 259 -14.84 -2.62 8.31
C ASN A 259 -13.62 -2.46 9.24
N PRO A 260 -12.48 -1.97 8.73
CA PRO A 260 -11.36 -1.52 9.55
C PRO A 260 -11.64 -0.13 10.15
N ASP A 261 -10.77 0.33 11.06
CA ASP A 261 -10.78 1.70 11.57
C ASP A 261 -10.12 2.67 10.59
N ILE A 262 -9.07 2.21 9.88
CA ILE A 262 -8.36 2.96 8.84
C ILE A 262 -8.18 2.06 7.61
N THR A 263 -8.43 2.61 6.42
CA THR A 263 -8.14 1.99 5.13
C THR A 263 -7.03 2.77 4.42
N CYS A 264 -5.99 2.08 3.96
CA CYS A 264 -4.96 2.62 3.06
C CYS A 264 -5.26 2.22 1.62
N LEU A 265 -5.11 3.14 0.68
CA LEU A 265 -5.38 2.99 -0.75
C LEU A 265 -4.19 3.47 -1.57
N GLY A 266 -4.15 3.03 -2.81
CA GLY A 266 -3.21 3.49 -3.82
C GLY A 266 -3.51 2.83 -5.16
N LYS A 267 -2.51 2.78 -6.04
CA LYS A 267 -2.60 2.11 -7.33
C LYS A 267 -3.79 2.59 -8.18
N ILE A 268 -4.93 1.90 -8.10
CA ILE A 268 -6.11 2.15 -8.95
C ILE A 268 -6.65 3.56 -8.75
N ILE A 269 -6.61 4.11 -7.54
CA ILE A 269 -7.13 5.46 -7.28
C ILE A 269 -6.38 6.56 -8.07
N GLY A 270 -5.14 6.30 -8.47
CA GLY A 270 -4.35 7.21 -9.31
C GLY A 270 -4.51 6.95 -10.81
N GLY A 271 -5.22 5.90 -11.22
CA GLY A 271 -5.43 5.59 -12.65
C GLY A 271 -4.14 5.40 -13.46
N GLY A 272 -3.02 5.05 -12.80
CA GLY A 272 -1.70 4.95 -13.41
C GLY A 272 -0.73 6.09 -13.03
N LEU A 273 -1.19 7.11 -12.31
CA LEU A 273 -0.37 8.18 -11.73
C LEU A 273 0.01 7.87 -10.27
N PRO A 274 1.07 8.49 -9.71
CA PRO A 274 1.44 8.34 -8.31
C PRO A 274 0.41 8.95 -7.37
N VAL A 275 -0.48 8.12 -6.82
CA VAL A 275 -1.49 8.51 -5.83
C VAL A 275 -1.64 7.40 -4.79
N GLY A 276 -1.70 7.81 -3.53
CA GLY A 276 -2.13 7.02 -2.38
C GLY A 276 -3.20 7.77 -1.60
N ALA A 277 -3.87 7.10 -0.68
CA ALA A 277 -4.77 7.75 0.25
C ALA A 277 -4.88 6.95 1.54
N TYR A 278 -5.22 7.60 2.64
CA TYR A 278 -5.66 6.92 3.85
C TYR A 278 -6.91 7.61 4.40
N GLY A 279 -7.84 6.82 4.91
CA GLY A 279 -9.13 7.32 5.39
C GLY A 279 -9.76 6.38 6.41
N GLY A 280 -10.75 6.89 7.12
CA GLY A 280 -11.45 6.18 8.18
C GLY A 280 -12.68 6.96 8.63
N SER A 281 -13.20 6.67 9.82
CA SER A 281 -14.24 7.49 10.43
C SER A 281 -13.73 8.91 10.69
N ARG A 282 -14.66 9.86 10.76
CA ARG A 282 -14.34 11.25 11.12
C ARG A 282 -13.64 11.34 12.47
N GLU A 283 -14.10 10.57 13.46
CA GLU A 283 -13.50 10.50 14.80
C GLU A 283 -12.00 10.14 14.75
N VAL A 284 -11.63 9.20 13.89
CA VAL A 284 -10.23 8.81 13.70
C VAL A 284 -9.47 9.88 12.92
N MET A 285 -10.02 10.34 11.80
CA MET A 285 -9.30 11.20 10.84
C MET A 285 -9.14 12.66 11.31
N ASP A 286 -10.02 13.17 12.17
CA ASP A 286 -9.94 14.55 12.70
C ASP A 286 -8.75 14.75 13.67
N HIS A 287 -8.00 13.68 13.99
CA HIS A 287 -6.71 13.78 14.69
C HIS A 287 -5.54 14.23 13.77
N ILE A 288 -5.74 14.23 12.45
CA ILE A 288 -4.73 14.67 11.49
C ILE A 288 -4.73 16.20 11.35
N SER A 289 -3.54 16.80 11.26
CA SER A 289 -3.36 18.22 10.94
C SER A 289 -4.02 18.58 9.60
N PRO A 290 -4.72 19.73 9.50
CA PRO A 290 -4.72 20.84 10.45
C PRO A 290 -5.79 20.79 11.55
N VAL A 291 -6.65 19.78 11.59
CA VAL A 291 -7.72 19.67 12.61
C VAL A 291 -7.16 19.17 13.94
N GLY A 292 -6.35 18.11 13.89
CA GLY A 292 -5.69 17.53 15.05
C GLY A 292 -4.17 17.74 15.05
N SER A 293 -3.50 17.12 16.02
CA SER A 293 -2.07 17.32 16.28
C SER A 293 -1.15 16.36 15.51
N VAL A 294 -1.69 15.29 14.91
CA VAL A 294 -0.87 14.32 14.16
C VAL A 294 -0.47 14.90 12.81
N TYR A 295 0.81 15.15 12.62
CA TYR A 295 1.32 15.81 11.43
C TYR A 295 1.49 14.87 10.23
N GLN A 296 0.96 15.31 9.08
CA GLN A 296 1.22 14.79 7.75
C GLN A 296 1.04 15.93 6.75
N ALA A 297 1.96 16.03 5.78
CA ALA A 297 1.87 16.94 4.66
C ALA A 297 2.54 16.31 3.42
N GLY A 298 2.19 16.81 2.24
CA GLY A 298 2.83 16.42 0.99
C GLY A 298 2.65 17.51 -0.07
N THR A 299 3.75 17.95 -0.69
CA THR A 299 3.74 19.09 -1.64
C THR A 299 2.92 18.84 -2.89
N LEU A 300 2.87 17.58 -3.34
CA LEU A 300 2.15 17.15 -4.54
C LEU A 300 0.90 16.33 -4.22
N SER A 301 0.48 16.35 -2.95
CA SER A 301 -0.73 15.66 -2.51
C SER A 301 -1.96 16.48 -2.90
N GLY A 302 -2.97 15.82 -3.45
CA GLY A 302 -4.18 16.44 -3.97
C GLY A 302 -4.29 16.26 -5.48
#